data_AF-A0A1V1UEZ9-F1
#
_entry.id   AF-A0A1V1UEZ9-F1
#
_cell.length_a   1.000
_cell.length_b   1.000
_cell.length_c   1.000
_cell.angle_alpha   90.00
_cell.angle_beta   90.00
_cell.angle_gamma   90.00
#
_symmetry.space_group_name_H-M   'P 1'
#
loop_
_entity.id
_entity.type
_entity.pdbx_description
1 polymer ?
#
loop_
_entity_poly.entity_id
_entity_poly.type
_entity_poly.pdbx_seq_one_letter_code
_entity_poly.pdbx_strand_id
1 'polypeptide(L)' 'MLRRVISAGGRVLICGTRMDAQGLSEGEMMDGVARSTMDELGEATLAAD' A
#
# COMPACT_ATOMS: atom_id res chain seq x y z
N MET A 1 2.90 -4.72 13.51
CA MET A 1 2.42 -5.79 12.62
C MET A 1 2.94 -5.64 11.18
N LEU A 2 2.80 -4.47 10.54
CA LEU A 2 3.22 -4.25 9.14
C LEU A 2 4.67 -4.64 8.82
N ARG A 3 5.63 -4.29 9.68
CA ARG A 3 7.05 -4.64 9.49
C ARG A 3 7.28 -6.15 9.33
N ARG A 4 6.52 -6.98 10.05
CA ARG A 4 6.61 -8.45 9.95
C ARG A 4 6.01 -8.98 8.64
N VAL A 5 4.95 -8.35 8.13
CA VAL A 5 4.35 -8.69 6.83
C VAL A 5 5.36 -8.43 5.71
N ILE A 6 5.99 -7.25 5.73
CA ILE A 6 7.03 -6.87 4.76
C ILE A 6 8.23 -7.82 4.85
N SER A 7 8.73 -8.12 6.05
CA SER A 7 9.84 -9.07 6.24
C SER A 7 9.50 -10.51 5.81
N ALA A 8 8.23 -10.88 5.76
CA ALA A 8 7.77 -12.18 5.27
C ALA A 8 7.52 -12.19 3.74
N GLY A 9 7.83 -11.11 3.03
CA GLY A 9 7.61 -10.98 1.58
C GLY A 9 6.20 -10.52 1.19
N GLY A 10 5.36 -10.14 2.17
CA GLY A 10 4.04 -9.58 1.90
C GLY A 10 4.15 -8.17 1.31
N ARG A 11 3.29 -7.85 0.35
CA ARG A 11 3.16 -6.50 -0.22
C ARG A 11 2.18 -5.68 0.58
N VAL A 12 2.54 -4.43 0.87
CA VAL A 12 1.67 -3.48 1.59
C VAL A 12 1.44 -2.27 0.69
N LEU A 13 0.17 -1.99 0.40
CA LEU A 13 -0.27 -0.90 -0.45
C LEU A 13 -1.07 0.12 0.35
N ILE A 14 -0.93 1.40 0.01
CA ILE A 14 -1.73 2.49 0.58
C ILE A 14 -2.39 3.31 -0.52
N CYS A 15 -3.70 3.50 -0.43
CA CYS A 15 -4.46 4.20 -1.45
C CYS A 15 -4.04 5.67 -1.57
N GLY A 16 -3.57 6.09 -2.74
CA GLY A 16 -3.06 7.44 -2.98
C GLY A 16 -4.09 8.54 -2.76
N THR A 17 -5.34 8.35 -3.18
CA THR A 17 -6.40 9.34 -2.95
C THR A 17 -6.72 9.53 -1.46
N ARG A 18 -6.52 8.48 -0.65
CA ARG A 18 -6.67 8.56 0.81
C ARG A 18 -5.47 9.21 1.48
N MET A 19 -4.27 9.03 0.94
CA MET A 19 -3.08 9.78 1.38
C MET A 19 -3.25 11.27 1.13
N ASP A 20 -3.63 11.65 -0.10
CA ASP A 20 -3.81 13.05 -0.49
C ASP A 20 -4.85 13.75 0.39
N ALA A 21 -5.97 13.07 0.65
CA ALA A 21 -7.03 13.59 1.52
C ALA A 21 -6.60 13.77 2.99
N GLN A 22 -5.54 13.08 3.43
CA GLN A 22 -4.94 13.25 4.76
C GLN A 22 -3.71 14.17 4.75
N GLY A 23 -3.32 14.70 3.59
CA GLY A 23 -2.13 15.51 3.42
C GLY A 23 -0.82 14.73 3.62
N LEU A 24 -0.85 13.41 3.44
CA LEU A 24 0.32 12.54 3.59
C LEU A 24 1.11 12.48 2.29
N SER A 25 2.42 12.68 2.41
CA SER A 25 3.39 12.52 1.33
C SER A 25 4.06 11.14 1.36
N GLU A 26 4.70 10.76 0.25
CA GLU A 26 5.44 9.49 0.16
C GLU A 26 6.63 9.44 1.13
N GLY A 27 7.24 10.59 1.47
CA GLY A 27 8.35 10.65 2.42
C GLY A 27 7.96 10.34 3.86
N GLU A 28 6.65 10.33 4.17
CA GLU A 28 6.11 9.98 5.49
C GLU A 28 5.73 8.49 5.56
N MET A 29 5.90 7.74 4.47
CA MET A 29 5.60 6.32 4.41
C MET A 29 6.70 5.48 5.06
N MET A 30 6.31 4.31 5.58
CA MET A 30 7.27 3.30 6.03
C MET A 30 7.96 2.65 4.83
N ASP A 31 9.26 2.35 4.97
CA ASP A 31 10.01 1.56 3.99
C ASP A 31 9.32 0.23 3.69
N GLY A 32 9.21 -0.10 2.40
CA GLY A 32 8.55 -1.32 1.92
C GLY A 32 7.02 -1.22 1.78
N VAL A 33 6.44 -0.04 2.01
CA VAL A 33 5.06 0.28 1.64
C VAL A 33 5.06 1.04 0.32
N ALA A 34 4.11 0.74 -0.58
CA ALA A 34 3.96 1.45 -1.84
C ALA A 34 2.61 2.18 -1.93
N ARG A 35 2.62 3.38 -2.50
CA ARG A 35 1.41 4.11 -2.85
C ARG A 35 0.71 3.39 -3.99
N SER A 36 -0.62 3.28 -3.93
CA SER A 36 -1.41 2.56 -4.92
C SER A 36 -2.57 3.35 -5.50
N THR A 37 -3.12 2.83 -6.60
CA THR A 37 -4.36 3.28 -7.22
C THR A 37 -5.53 2.33 -6.91
N MET A 38 -6.73 2.70 -7.36
CA MET A 38 -7.89 1.79 -7.31
C MET A 38 -7.74 0.63 -8.29
N ASP A 39 -7.07 0.82 -9.43
CA ASP A 39 -6.86 -0.23 -10.43
C ASP A 39 -5.96 -1.32 -9.86
N GLU A 40 -4.84 -0.94 -9.23
CA GLU A 40 -3.91 -1.89 -8.59
C GLU A 40 -4.56 -2.66 -7.43
N LEU A 41 -5.47 -2.01 -6.69
CA LEU A 41 -6.27 -2.70 -5.67
C LEU A 41 -7.22 -3.73 -6.30
N GLY A 42 -7.86 -3.36 -7.42
CA GLY A 42 -8.73 -4.26 -8.18
C GLY A 42 -7.97 -5.48 -8.70
N GLU A 43 -6.81 -5.27 -9.30
CA GLU A 43 -5.92 -6.35 -9.77
C GLU A 43 -5.50 -7.27 -8.63
N ALA A 44 -5.08 -6.71 -7.49
CA ALA A 44 -4.69 -7.50 -6.32
C ALA A 44 -5.87 -8.32 -5.76
N THR A 45 -7.09 -7.80 -5.85
CA THR A 45 -8.30 -8.49 -5.41
C THR A 45 -8.69 -9.61 -6.37
N LEU A 46 -8.59 -9.38 -7.68
CA LEU A 46 -8.86 -10.40 -8.70
C LEU A 46 -7.84 -11.55 -8.67
N ALA A 47 -6.59 -11.24 -8.32
CA ALA A 47 -5.51 -12.22 -8.18
C ALA A 47 -5.50 -12.93 -6.82
N ALA A 48 -6.43 -12.62 -5.92
CA ALA A 48 -6.53 -13.29 -4.62
C ALA A 48 -7.33 -14.60 -4.76
N ASP A 49 -6.75 -15.70 -4.28
CA ASP A 49 -7.39 -17.03 -4.21
C ASP A 49 -8.41 -17.14 -3.06
#